data_AF-D3YZH8-F1
#
_entry.id   AF-D3YZH8-F1
#
_cell.length_a   1.000
_cell.length_b   1.000
_cell.length_c   1.000
_cell.angle_alpha   90.00
_cell.angle_beta   90.00
_cell.angle_gamma   90.00
#
_symmetry.space_group_name_H-M   'P 1'
#
loop_
_entity.id
_entity.type
_entity.pdbx_description
1 polymer ?
#
loop_
_entity_poly.entity_id
_entity_poly.type
_entity_poly.pdbx_seq_one_letter_code
_entity_poly.pdbx_strand_id
1 'polypeptide(L)'
;MTRPFLVGQKENEPKKSGSKKQKQNQRVRKEKPQQHSFTHPLLAAALKSHSGNISCMDFSSNGKYLATCADDRTVRIWSTKDFLQREHRSMRANVELDHATLVRFSPDCRAFIVWLANGDTLRVFKMTKREDGGFTFTATPEDFPKKHKAPIINIGIADTGKFIMTASSDTTVLIWNLKGQVLSTINTNQ
;
A
#
# COMPACT_ATOMS: atom_id res chain seq x y z
N MET A 1 -72.23 21.31 63.37
CA MET A 1 -72.19 22.72 62.94
C MET A 1 -70.73 23.13 62.79
N THR A 2 -70.41 23.73 61.64
CA THR A 2 -69.31 24.68 61.33
C THR A 2 -67.82 24.31 61.52
N ARG A 3 -67.10 24.25 60.38
CA ARG A 3 -65.63 24.40 60.25
C ARG A 3 -65.18 25.84 60.60
N PRO A 4 -63.86 26.10 60.74
CA PRO A 4 -63.21 26.72 59.58
C PRO A 4 -61.74 26.30 59.30
N PHE A 5 -61.34 26.63 58.07
CA PHE A 5 -60.03 26.57 57.44
C PHE A 5 -59.03 27.60 58.00
N LEU A 6 -57.72 27.32 57.89
CA LEU A 6 -56.72 28.35 57.57
C LEU A 6 -55.50 27.74 56.86
N VAL A 7 -55.06 28.45 55.82
CA VAL A 7 -54.00 28.12 54.85
C VAL A 7 -52.78 28.99 55.15
N GLY A 8 -51.58 28.42 54.95
CA GLY A 8 -50.44 29.12 54.35
C GLY A 8 -49.21 29.31 55.24
N GLN A 9 -48.08 28.73 54.84
CA GLN A 9 -46.95 29.46 54.23
C GLN A 9 -45.81 28.49 53.83
N LYS A 10 -45.14 28.80 52.72
CA LYS A 10 -43.94 28.13 52.18
C LYS A 10 -42.72 28.55 52.97
N GLU A 11 -41.74 27.65 53.12
CA GLU A 11 -40.32 28.04 53.20
C GLU A 11 -39.37 26.92 52.74
N ASN A 12 -38.16 27.35 52.37
CA ASN A 12 -37.22 26.78 51.40
C ASN A 12 -36.45 25.51 51.82
N GLU A 13 -35.94 24.79 50.80
CA GLU A 13 -34.95 23.69 50.87
C GLU A 13 -33.64 24.09 51.59
N PRO A 14 -32.79 23.11 51.97
CA PRO A 14 -31.68 22.82 51.05
C PRO A 14 -31.39 21.33 50.81
N LYS A 15 -30.95 21.09 49.57
CA LYS A 15 -30.41 19.86 48.99
C LYS A 15 -29.34 19.19 49.87
N LYS A 16 -29.46 17.89 50.10
CA LYS A 16 -28.32 17.00 50.39
C LYS A 16 -28.21 15.92 49.32
N SER A 17 -27.15 16.05 48.53
CA SER A 17 -26.69 15.14 47.50
C SER A 17 -26.16 13.83 48.10
N GLY A 18 -27.01 12.81 48.15
CA GLY A 18 -26.61 11.44 48.45
C GLY A 18 -26.18 10.71 47.18
N SER A 19 -24.88 10.66 46.91
CA SER A 19 -24.28 9.92 45.80
C SER A 19 -24.33 8.41 46.02
N LYS A 20 -25.35 7.74 45.47
CA LYS A 20 -25.36 6.27 45.37
C LYS A 20 -24.37 5.83 44.28
N LYS A 21 -23.17 5.43 44.70
CA LYS A 21 -22.19 4.70 43.87
C LYS A 21 -22.80 3.38 43.39
N GLN A 22 -23.19 3.31 42.12
CA GLN A 22 -23.43 2.04 41.43
C GLN A 22 -22.07 1.35 41.22
N LYS A 23 -21.88 0.17 41.84
CA LYS A 23 -20.77 -0.72 41.53
C LYS A 23 -20.97 -1.26 40.11
N GLN A 24 -20.22 -0.75 39.14
CA GLN A 24 -20.07 -1.39 37.83
C GLN A 24 -19.26 -2.67 38.00
N ASN A 25 -19.92 -3.81 37.89
CA ASN A 25 -19.28 -5.11 37.70
C ASN A 25 -18.62 -5.11 36.31
N GLN A 26 -17.33 -4.76 36.24
CA GLN A 26 -16.54 -4.95 35.02
C GLN A 26 -16.34 -6.46 34.81
N ARG A 27 -17.12 -7.04 33.90
CA ARG A 27 -16.83 -8.37 33.35
C ARG A 27 -15.54 -8.26 32.53
N VAL A 28 -14.45 -8.79 33.06
CA VAL A 28 -13.21 -8.98 32.31
C VAL A 28 -13.52 -9.95 31.17
N ARG A 29 -13.52 -9.43 29.94
CA ARG A 29 -13.73 -10.22 28.72
C ARG A 29 -12.45 -11.02 28.49
N LYS A 30 -12.44 -12.30 28.89
CA LYS A 30 -11.39 -13.24 28.49
C LYS A 30 -11.48 -13.43 26.98
N GLU A 31 -10.61 -12.78 26.23
CA GLU A 31 -10.40 -13.11 24.83
C GLU A 31 -9.79 -14.52 24.76
N LYS A 32 -10.53 -15.45 24.15
CA LYS A 32 -9.96 -16.76 23.82
C LYS A 32 -8.89 -16.53 22.76
N PRO A 33 -7.69 -17.12 22.88
CA PRO A 33 -6.72 -17.08 21.80
C PRO A 33 -7.36 -17.68 20.55
N GLN A 34 -7.46 -16.88 19.48
CA GLN A 34 -7.83 -17.40 18.17
C GLN A 34 -6.71 -18.33 17.72
N GLN A 35 -6.91 -19.63 17.92
CA GLN A 35 -6.07 -20.64 17.28
C GLN A 35 -6.34 -20.55 15.78
N HIS A 36 -5.39 -19.99 15.03
CA HIS A 36 -5.37 -20.09 13.58
C HIS A 36 -5.10 -21.55 13.22
N SER A 37 -6.16 -22.32 13.02
CA SER A 37 -6.09 -23.63 12.38
C SER A 37 -5.81 -23.40 10.90
N PHE A 38 -4.55 -23.56 10.48
CA PHE A 38 -4.18 -23.52 9.06
C PHE A 38 -4.55 -24.85 8.39
N THR A 39 -5.85 -25.07 8.22
CA THR A 39 -6.38 -26.09 7.31
C THR A 39 -6.81 -25.37 6.04
N HIS A 40 -5.89 -25.10 5.12
CA HIS A 40 -6.22 -24.43 3.86
C HIS A 40 -6.19 -25.41 2.68
N PRO A 41 -7.23 -25.41 1.82
CA PRO A 41 -6.98 -25.51 0.40
C PRO A 41 -6.15 -24.27 0.02
N LEU A 42 -4.90 -24.48 -0.42
CA LEU A 42 -3.77 -23.53 -0.46
C LEU A 42 -3.92 -22.33 -1.45
N LEU A 43 -5.12 -21.95 -1.85
CA LEU A 43 -5.37 -20.88 -2.83
C LEU A 43 -6.42 -19.88 -2.31
N ALA A 44 -6.02 -18.63 -2.10
CA ALA A 44 -6.92 -17.55 -1.70
C ALA A 44 -7.65 -16.90 -2.89
N ALA A 45 -6.93 -16.64 -3.99
CA ALA A 45 -7.45 -15.93 -5.16
C ALA A 45 -6.64 -16.24 -6.42
N ALA A 46 -7.28 -16.20 -7.59
CA ALA A 46 -6.62 -16.28 -8.89
C ALA A 46 -6.93 -15.01 -9.71
N LEU A 47 -5.98 -14.09 -9.76
CA LEU A 47 -6.13 -12.78 -10.40
C LEU A 47 -5.93 -12.88 -11.92
N LYS A 48 -6.99 -13.25 -12.65
CA LYS A 48 -6.93 -13.44 -14.11
C LYS A 48 -7.19 -12.14 -14.84
N SER A 49 -6.14 -11.52 -15.37
CA SER A 49 -6.34 -10.33 -16.21
C SER A 49 -5.22 -9.99 -17.18
N HIS A 50 -3.97 -10.34 -16.86
CA HIS A 50 -2.86 -10.20 -17.81
C HIS A 50 -3.04 -11.13 -19.01
N SER A 51 -2.62 -10.66 -20.18
CA SER A 51 -2.64 -11.45 -21.42
C SER A 51 -1.24 -11.94 -21.84
N GLY A 52 -0.23 -11.69 -21.01
CA GLY A 52 1.16 -12.10 -21.22
C GLY A 52 1.77 -12.65 -19.94
N ASN A 53 3.01 -13.12 -20.02
CA ASN A 53 3.72 -13.68 -18.88
C ASN A 53 3.95 -12.60 -17.82
N ILE A 54 3.66 -12.94 -16.57
CA ILE A 54 3.93 -12.06 -15.43
C ILE A 54 5.40 -12.23 -15.07
N SER A 55 6.15 -11.14 -15.17
CA SER A 55 7.60 -11.11 -14.95
C SER A 55 7.98 -10.79 -13.51
N CYS A 56 7.22 -9.90 -12.86
CA CYS A 56 7.48 -9.50 -11.48
C CYS A 56 6.20 -9.02 -10.79
N MET A 57 6.27 -8.96 -9.47
CA MET A 57 5.23 -8.38 -8.61
C MET A 57 5.84 -7.72 -7.37
N ASP A 58 5.09 -6.80 -6.79
CA ASP A 58 5.46 -6.16 -5.52
C ASP A 58 4.24 -5.63 -4.75
N PHE A 59 4.25 -5.78 -3.43
CA PHE A 59 3.23 -5.21 -2.56
C PHE A 59 3.58 -3.78 -2.19
N SER A 60 2.57 -2.91 -2.10
CA SER A 60 2.79 -1.59 -1.51
C SER A 60 3.09 -1.72 -0.01
N SER A 61 3.91 -0.82 0.54
CA SER A 61 4.31 -0.88 1.96
C SER A 61 3.14 -0.74 2.95
N ASN A 62 2.01 -0.17 2.51
CA ASN A 62 0.77 -0.12 3.30
C ASN A 62 -0.11 -1.37 3.18
N GLY A 63 0.29 -2.37 2.39
CA GLY A 63 -0.41 -3.63 2.15
C GLY A 63 -1.74 -3.51 1.40
N LYS A 64 -2.11 -2.33 0.89
CA LYS A 64 -3.39 -2.09 0.21
C LYS A 64 -3.37 -2.46 -1.27
N TYR A 65 -2.19 -2.46 -1.88
CA TYR A 65 -2.02 -2.68 -3.30
C TYR A 65 -0.97 -3.75 -3.59
N LEU A 66 -1.19 -4.47 -4.69
CA LEU A 66 -0.21 -5.34 -5.34
C LEU A 66 0.00 -4.82 -6.75
N ALA A 67 1.24 -4.62 -7.16
CA ALA A 67 1.61 -4.33 -8.53
C ALA A 67 2.09 -5.64 -9.18
N THR A 68 1.64 -5.90 -10.40
CA THR A 68 2.13 -6.99 -11.24
C THR A 68 2.49 -6.43 -12.60
N CYS A 69 3.64 -6.79 -13.16
CA CYS A 69 4.03 -6.41 -14.51
C CYS A 69 4.11 -7.62 -15.42
N ALA A 70 3.83 -7.42 -16.71
CA ALA A 70 3.80 -8.50 -17.68
C ALA A 70 4.24 -8.05 -19.08
N ASP A 71 4.49 -9.04 -19.94
CA ASP A 71 4.84 -8.86 -21.36
C ASP A 71 3.69 -8.23 -22.18
N ASP A 72 2.48 -8.16 -21.62
CA ASP A 72 1.33 -7.49 -22.24
C ASP A 72 1.43 -5.95 -22.24
N ARG A 73 2.59 -5.41 -21.85
CA ARG A 73 2.91 -3.98 -21.78
C ARG A 73 2.09 -3.23 -20.73
N THR A 74 1.56 -3.96 -19.74
CA THR A 74 0.83 -3.36 -18.64
C THR A 74 1.46 -3.68 -17.29
N VAL A 75 1.42 -2.70 -16.41
CA VAL A 75 1.50 -2.91 -14.97
C VAL A 75 0.09 -2.82 -14.42
N ARG A 76 -0.33 -3.84 -13.70
CA ARG A 76 -1.64 -3.88 -13.06
C ARG A 76 -1.51 -3.67 -11.57
N ILE A 77 -2.37 -2.79 -11.07
CA ILE A 77 -2.46 -2.49 -9.64
C ILE A 77 -3.75 -3.08 -9.12
N TRP A 78 -3.62 -3.99 -8.18
CA TRP A 78 -4.71 -4.72 -7.56
C TRP A 78 -4.95 -4.24 -6.15
N SER A 79 -6.21 -4.13 -5.76
CA SER A 79 -6.61 -3.89 -4.37
C SER A 79 -6.58 -5.20 -3.60
N THR A 80 -5.80 -5.26 -2.52
CA THR A 80 -5.68 -6.47 -1.70
C THR A 80 -6.96 -6.80 -0.95
N LYS A 81 -7.82 -5.81 -0.71
CA LYS A 81 -9.15 -6.00 -0.10
C LYS A 81 -10.09 -6.84 -0.96
N ASP A 82 -9.86 -6.85 -2.26
CA ASP A 82 -10.75 -7.51 -3.21
C ASP A 82 -10.31 -8.94 -3.50
N PHE A 83 -9.14 -9.39 -3.00
CA PHE A 83 -8.61 -10.73 -3.28
C PHE A 83 -9.58 -11.86 -2.91
N LEU A 84 -10.32 -11.73 -1.81
CA LEU A 84 -11.27 -12.76 -1.37
C LEU A 84 -12.65 -12.63 -2.04
N GLN A 85 -12.86 -11.63 -2.88
CA GLN A 85 -14.11 -11.43 -3.62
C GLN A 85 -14.12 -12.27 -4.90
N ARG A 86 -15.30 -12.44 -5.51
CA ARG A 86 -15.44 -13.19 -6.77
C ARG A 86 -14.93 -12.41 -7.98
N GLU A 87 -15.01 -11.08 -7.93
CA GLU A 87 -14.58 -10.20 -9.00
C GLU A 87 -13.38 -9.38 -8.52
N HIS A 88 -12.32 -9.34 -9.35
CA HIS A 88 -11.10 -8.61 -9.07
C HIS A 88 -10.90 -7.54 -10.12
N ARG A 89 -11.05 -6.27 -9.73
CA ARG A 89 -10.74 -5.16 -10.63
C ARG A 89 -9.28 -4.74 -10.42
N SER A 90 -8.56 -4.61 -11.52
CA SER A 90 -7.22 -4.03 -11.55
C SER A 90 -7.24 -2.68 -12.23
N MET A 91 -6.48 -1.72 -11.72
CA MET A 91 -6.11 -0.52 -12.48
C MET A 91 -4.97 -0.87 -13.44
N ARG A 92 -4.99 -0.31 -14.65
CA ARG A 92 -3.93 -0.52 -15.65
C ARG A 92 -3.07 0.73 -15.74
N ALA A 93 -1.77 0.53 -15.69
CA ALA A 93 -0.76 1.51 -16.07
C ALA A 93 -0.02 0.97 -17.29
N ASN A 94 -0.10 1.69 -18.40
CA ASN A 94 0.47 1.23 -19.67
C ASN A 94 1.94 1.62 -19.75
N VAL A 95 2.76 0.69 -20.25
CA VAL A 95 4.13 0.94 -20.64
C VAL A 95 4.13 1.09 -22.16
N GLU A 96 4.18 2.33 -22.65
CA GLU A 96 4.09 2.57 -24.10
C GLU A 96 5.33 2.05 -24.83
N LEU A 97 5.09 1.31 -25.92
CA LEU A 97 6.09 0.75 -26.83
C LEU A 97 7.14 -0.20 -26.19
N ASP A 98 6.92 -0.61 -24.95
CA ASP A 98 7.81 -1.52 -24.22
C ASP A 98 7.03 -2.35 -23.18
N HIS A 99 7.70 -3.23 -22.45
CA HIS A 99 7.14 -3.98 -21.33
C HIS A 99 8.07 -3.91 -20.11
N ALA A 100 7.49 -4.12 -18.93
CA ALA A 100 8.20 -4.08 -17.67
C ALA A 100 8.58 -5.50 -17.23
N THR A 101 9.83 -5.70 -16.84
CA THR A 101 10.35 -6.98 -16.32
C THR A 101 10.49 -6.99 -14.81
N LEU A 102 10.61 -5.82 -14.18
CA LEU A 102 10.70 -5.64 -12.74
C LEU A 102 9.80 -4.50 -12.32
N VAL A 103 9.21 -4.59 -11.12
CA VAL A 103 8.38 -3.54 -10.52
C VAL A 103 8.67 -3.40 -9.03
N ARG A 104 8.77 -2.16 -8.52
CA ARG A 104 8.90 -1.88 -7.08
C ARG A 104 8.07 -0.68 -6.66
N PHE A 105 7.25 -0.85 -5.64
CA PHE A 105 6.53 0.26 -5.03
C PHE A 105 7.47 1.18 -4.25
N SER A 106 7.17 2.48 -4.29
CA SER A 106 7.78 3.41 -3.37
C SER A 106 7.27 3.17 -1.94
N PRO A 107 8.11 3.39 -0.92
CA PRO A 107 7.69 3.25 0.49
C PRO A 107 6.49 4.12 0.88
N ASP A 108 6.34 5.28 0.23
CA ASP A 108 5.21 6.19 0.44
C ASP A 108 3.91 5.76 -0.27
N CYS A 109 3.96 4.67 -1.04
CA CYS A 109 2.85 4.10 -1.83
C CYS A 109 2.24 5.07 -2.87
N ARG A 110 2.92 6.17 -3.20
CA ARG A 110 2.45 7.17 -4.18
C ARG A 110 3.09 7.01 -5.56
N ALA A 111 4.06 6.13 -5.68
CA ALA A 111 4.71 5.82 -6.95
C ALA A 111 5.12 4.35 -6.99
N PHE A 112 5.50 3.89 -8.17
CA PHE A 112 6.30 2.70 -8.33
C PHE A 112 7.29 2.93 -9.47
N ILE A 113 8.35 2.13 -9.50
CA ILE A 113 9.32 2.12 -10.58
C ILE A 113 9.27 0.79 -11.31
N VAL A 114 9.61 0.81 -12.60
CA VAL A 114 9.74 -0.38 -13.42
C VAL A 114 11.06 -0.40 -14.17
N TRP A 115 11.59 -1.59 -14.42
CA TRP A 115 12.65 -1.80 -15.42
C TRP A 115 12.02 -2.03 -16.79
N LEU A 116 12.41 -1.23 -17.77
CA LEU A 116 12.00 -1.37 -19.16
C LEU A 116 12.88 -2.40 -19.88
N ALA A 117 12.27 -3.39 -20.52
CA ALA A 117 12.99 -4.50 -21.15
C ALA A 117 13.82 -4.07 -22.36
N ASN A 118 13.26 -3.24 -23.25
CA ASN A 118 13.97 -2.73 -24.43
C ASN A 118 14.63 -1.37 -24.14
N GLY A 119 14.02 -0.61 -23.23
CA GLY A 119 14.52 0.69 -22.80
C GLY A 119 15.82 0.61 -21.99
N ASP A 120 16.15 -0.53 -21.36
CA ASP A 120 17.30 -0.67 -20.45
C ASP A 120 17.40 0.49 -19.46
N THR A 121 16.26 0.89 -18.91
CA THR A 121 16.17 2.01 -17.98
C THR A 121 15.03 1.85 -16.99
N LEU A 122 15.10 2.64 -15.91
CA LEU A 122 14.03 2.80 -14.94
C LEU A 122 13.04 3.85 -15.42
N ARG A 123 11.76 3.50 -15.39
CA ARG A 123 10.64 4.43 -15.55
C ARG A 123 9.86 4.56 -14.26
N VAL A 124 9.49 5.79 -13.90
CA VAL A 124 8.70 6.07 -12.71
C VAL A 124 7.23 6.23 -13.10
N PHE A 125 6.34 5.64 -12.32
CA PHE A 125 4.90 5.86 -12.40
C PHE A 125 4.43 6.53 -11.13
N LYS A 126 3.74 7.67 -11.27
CA LYS A 126 3.19 8.42 -10.13
C LYS A 126 1.69 8.23 -10.04
N MET A 127 1.20 8.09 -8.82
CA MET A 127 -0.22 8.07 -8.51
C MET A 127 -0.79 9.49 -8.67
N THR A 128 -1.76 9.64 -9.54
CA THR A 128 -2.51 10.88 -9.74
C THR A 128 -3.97 10.64 -9.39
N LYS A 129 -4.58 11.62 -8.71
CA LYS A 129 -6.01 11.59 -8.42
C LYS A 129 -6.76 12.06 -9.66
N ARG A 130 -7.77 11.31 -10.06
CA ARG A 130 -8.69 11.68 -11.14
C ARG A 130 -9.77 12.61 -10.61
N GLU A 131 -10.39 13.38 -11.50
CA GLU A 131 -11.50 14.29 -11.16
C GLU A 131 -12.72 13.54 -10.62
N ASP A 132 -12.93 12.30 -11.06
CA ASP A 132 -13.97 11.38 -10.57
C ASP A 132 -13.73 10.87 -9.12
N GLY A 133 -12.65 11.29 -8.48
CA GLY A 133 -12.28 10.88 -7.13
C GLY A 133 -11.46 9.59 -7.06
N GLY A 134 -11.28 8.89 -8.17
CA GLY A 134 -10.41 7.72 -8.29
C GLY A 134 -8.93 8.09 -8.34
N PHE A 135 -8.08 7.08 -8.47
CA PHE A 135 -6.64 7.26 -8.70
C PHE A 135 -6.19 6.47 -9.91
N THR A 136 -5.09 6.89 -10.52
CA THR A 136 -4.44 6.20 -11.62
C THR A 136 -2.94 6.34 -11.49
N PHE A 137 -2.19 5.49 -12.16
CA PHE A 137 -0.74 5.63 -12.24
C PHE A 137 -0.35 6.03 -13.65
N THR A 138 0.39 7.12 -13.76
CA THR A 138 0.86 7.68 -15.04
C THR A 138 2.37 7.70 -15.05
N ALA A 139 2.96 7.29 -16.18
CA ALA A 139 4.40 7.39 -16.40
C ALA A 139 4.87 8.83 -16.30
N THR A 140 6.03 9.05 -15.71
CA THR A 140 6.74 10.33 -15.82
C THR A 140 7.31 10.48 -17.23
N PRO A 141 7.42 11.70 -17.77
CA PRO A 141 8.00 11.92 -19.10
C PRO A 141 9.48 11.54 -19.19
N GLU A 142 10.18 11.62 -18.06
CA GLU A 142 11.62 11.34 -17.99
C GLU A 142 11.87 9.96 -17.38
N ASP A 143 12.73 9.21 -18.08
CA ASP A 143 13.33 7.97 -17.59
C ASP A 143 14.68 8.26 -16.93
N PHE A 144 15.18 7.30 -16.15
CA PHE A 144 16.52 7.41 -15.59
C PHE A 144 17.57 7.30 -16.71
N PRO A 145 18.79 7.84 -16.52
CA PRO A 145 19.82 7.72 -17.54
C PRO A 145 20.33 6.27 -17.61
N LYS A 146 20.56 5.77 -18.83
CA LYS A 146 21.13 4.44 -19.06
C LYS A 146 22.59 4.40 -18.61
N LYS A 147 22.88 3.72 -17.50
CA LYS A 147 24.23 3.63 -16.92
C LYS A 147 24.77 2.21 -16.79
N HIS A 148 23.89 1.22 -16.65
CA HIS A 148 24.30 -0.18 -16.68
C HIS A 148 24.80 -0.57 -18.06
N LYS A 149 25.84 -1.41 -18.10
CA LYS A 149 26.41 -1.93 -19.34
C LYS A 149 25.95 -3.35 -19.64
N ALA A 150 25.37 -4.01 -18.66
CA ALA A 150 24.78 -5.33 -18.77
C ALA A 150 23.34 -5.32 -18.21
N PRO A 151 22.55 -6.38 -18.48
CA PRO A 151 21.20 -6.49 -17.97
C PRO A 151 21.15 -6.40 -16.44
N ILE A 152 20.17 -5.65 -15.94
CA ILE A 152 19.84 -5.62 -14.52
C ILE A 152 19.26 -6.96 -14.09
N ILE A 153 19.66 -7.41 -12.90
CA ILE A 153 19.13 -8.59 -12.24
C ILE A 153 18.00 -8.25 -11.27
N ASN A 154 18.07 -7.10 -10.59
CA ASN A 154 17.08 -6.70 -9.60
C ASN A 154 17.13 -5.19 -9.28
N ILE A 155 16.03 -4.69 -8.72
CA ILE A 155 15.88 -3.31 -8.23
C ILE A 155 15.36 -3.34 -6.80
N GLY A 156 15.87 -2.44 -5.97
CA GLY A 156 15.37 -2.17 -4.63
C GLY A 156 15.16 -0.67 -4.41
N ILE A 157 14.18 -0.32 -3.57
CA ILE A 157 14.03 1.03 -3.04
C ILE A 157 14.27 0.93 -1.54
N ALA A 158 15.12 1.80 -1.00
CA ALA A 158 15.32 1.85 0.44
C ALA A 158 14.04 2.37 1.11
N ASP A 159 13.60 1.76 2.21
CA ASP A 159 12.40 2.17 2.96
C ASP A 159 12.45 3.63 3.46
N THR A 160 13.65 4.18 3.60
CA THR A 160 13.85 5.61 3.88
C THR A 160 13.34 6.52 2.76
N GLY A 161 13.04 5.96 1.58
CA GLY A 161 12.63 6.68 0.37
C GLY A 161 13.76 7.50 -0.26
N LYS A 162 15.01 7.37 0.20
CA LYS A 162 16.12 8.22 -0.26
C LYS A 162 16.89 7.64 -1.45
N PHE A 163 16.93 6.31 -1.53
CA PHE A 163 17.81 5.60 -2.44
C PHE A 163 17.06 4.57 -3.26
N ILE A 164 17.42 4.48 -4.53
CA ILE A 164 17.09 3.35 -5.40
C ILE A 164 18.39 2.60 -5.66
N MET A 165 18.34 1.28 -5.62
CA MET A 165 19.48 0.41 -5.89
C MET A 165 19.15 -0.47 -7.08
N THR A 166 20.11 -0.60 -7.96
CA THR A 166 20.00 -1.46 -9.15
C THR A 166 21.23 -2.34 -9.21
N ALA A 167 21.04 -3.65 -9.29
CA ALA A 167 22.12 -4.60 -9.42
C ALA A 167 22.14 -5.17 -10.84
N SER A 168 23.33 -5.32 -11.40
CA SER A 168 23.56 -5.78 -12.77
C SER A 168 24.37 -7.07 -12.81
N SER A 169 24.23 -7.80 -13.90
CA SER A 169 25.01 -9.01 -14.21
C SER A 169 26.50 -8.73 -14.44
N ASP A 170 26.90 -7.47 -14.64
CA ASP A 170 28.29 -7.02 -14.72
C ASP A 170 28.97 -6.79 -13.35
N THR A 171 28.38 -7.34 -12.28
CA THR A 171 28.85 -7.22 -10.88
C THR A 171 28.89 -5.79 -10.35
N THR A 172 28.15 -4.87 -10.97
CA THR A 172 27.99 -3.51 -10.47
C THR A 172 26.63 -3.31 -9.81
N VAL A 173 26.64 -2.52 -8.74
CA VAL A 173 25.45 -1.98 -8.08
C VAL A 173 25.51 -0.46 -8.17
N LEU A 174 24.50 0.13 -8.80
CA LEU A 174 24.34 1.58 -8.84
C LEU A 174 23.35 2.01 -7.76
N ILE A 175 23.75 3.01 -6.98
CA ILE A 175 22.90 3.69 -6.00
C ILE A 175 22.49 5.02 -6.60
N TRP A 176 21.18 5.27 -6.63
CA TRP A 176 20.56 6.44 -7.23
C TRP A 176 19.82 7.24 -6.18
N ASN A 177 19.64 8.53 -6.42
CA ASN A 177 18.57 9.28 -5.79
C ASN A 177 17.24 9.11 -6.55
N LEU A 178 16.15 9.59 -5.96
CA LEU A 178 14.81 9.55 -6.58
C LEU A 178 14.68 10.37 -7.88
N LYS A 179 15.66 11.24 -8.18
CA LYS A 179 15.69 12.08 -9.39
C LYS A 179 16.49 11.43 -10.53
N GLY A 180 17.00 10.21 -10.34
CA GLY A 180 17.78 9.50 -11.37
C GLY A 180 19.25 9.89 -11.46
N GLN A 181 19.80 10.59 -10.46
CA GLN A 181 21.23 10.83 -10.38
C GLN A 181 21.92 9.65 -9.70
N VAL A 182 23.01 9.17 -10.30
CA VAL A 182 23.88 8.15 -9.69
C VAL A 182 24.66 8.81 -8.56
N LEU A 183 24.47 8.32 -7.33
CA LEU A 183 25.19 8.74 -6.14
C LEU A 183 26.45 7.91 -5.92
N SER A 184 26.39 6.62 -6.20
CA SER A 184 27.54 5.72 -6.05
C SER A 184 27.46 4.53 -7.00
N THR A 185 28.63 4.01 -7.37
CA THR A 185 28.82 2.78 -8.13
C THR A 185 29.68 1.86 -7.30
N ILE A 186 29.15 0.68 -6.98
CA ILE A 186 29.84 -0.35 -6.21
C ILE A 186 30.15 -1.49 -7.17
N ASN A 187 31.41 -1.90 -7.25
CA ASN A 187 31.80 -3.10 -7.98
C ASN A 187 32.12 -4.20 -6.96
N THR A 188 31.41 -5.33 -7.03
CA THR A 188 31.55 -6.42 -6.06
C THR A 188 32.67 -7.41 -6.38
N ASN A 189 33.36 -7.26 -7.51
CA ASN A 189 34.52 -8.09 -7.88
C ASN A 189 35.85 -7.54 -7.36
N GLN A 190 35.85 -6.53 -6.49
CA GLN A 190 37.05 -5.95 -5.89
C GLN A 190 37.40 -6.62 -4.56
#